data_AF-A0AAW8GZL6-F1
#
_entry.id   AF-A0AAW8GZL6-F1
#
_cell.length_a   1.000
_cell.length_b   1.000
_cell.length_c   1.000
_cell.angle_alpha   90.00
_cell.angle_beta   90.00
_cell.angle_gamma   90.00
#
_symmetry.space_group_name_H-M   'P 1'
#
loop_
_entity.id
_entity.type
_entity.pdbx_description
1 polymer ?
#
loop_
_entity_poly.entity_id
_entity_poly.type
_entity_poly.pdbx_seq_one_letter_code
_entity_poly.pdbx_strand_id
1 'polypeptide(L)'
;MTCNIDVKFGSASKRALNEIKEKKDMANVLSIFIGASAMFDIFAGNGVIGSSYKIATTDFELLAKSMQSSNPILVRQVEDIAMRMYMNPSISRDEKIFWRCLYNEFR
;
A
#
# COMPACT_ATOMS: atom_id res chain seq x y z
N MET A 1 -14.05 7.51 -3.28
CA MET A 1 -14.48 6.75 -2.08
C MET A 1 -13.60 7.22 -0.94
N THR A 2 -14.13 7.58 0.23
CA THR A 2 -13.28 8.07 1.34
C THR A 2 -12.65 6.89 2.08
N CYS A 3 -11.37 6.67 1.85
CA CYS A 3 -10.51 5.75 2.58
C CYS A 3 -9.80 6.49 3.70
N ASN A 4 -10.40 6.56 4.90
CA ASN A 4 -9.75 7.11 6.08
C ASN A 4 -9.72 6.00 7.16
N ILE A 5 -8.52 5.50 7.47
CA ILE A 5 -8.33 4.22 8.14
C ILE A 5 -7.27 4.37 9.22
N ASP A 6 -7.54 3.84 10.41
CA ASP A 6 -6.51 3.53 11.41
C ASP A 6 -6.30 2.01 11.37
N VAL A 7 -5.19 1.56 10.78
CA VAL A 7 -4.94 0.14 10.50
C VAL A 7 -3.75 -0.37 11.30
N LYS A 8 -3.94 -1.52 11.95
CA LYS A 8 -2.86 -2.28 12.58
C LYS A 8 -2.50 -3.50 11.74
N PHE A 9 -1.31 -3.54 11.16
CA PHE A 9 -0.93 -4.64 10.26
C PHE A 9 -0.49 -5.90 11.03
N GLY A 10 -1.14 -7.01 10.72
CA GLY A 10 -0.74 -8.36 11.13
C GLY A 10 0.40 -8.92 10.28
N SER A 11 0.85 -10.13 10.62
CA SER A 11 1.98 -10.78 9.95
C SER A 11 1.75 -10.98 8.44
N ALA A 12 0.54 -11.38 8.04
CA ALA A 12 0.19 -11.60 6.64
C ALA A 12 0.28 -10.30 5.82
N SER A 13 -0.34 -9.21 6.29
CA SER A 13 -0.26 -7.92 5.61
C SER A 13 1.14 -7.36 5.59
N LYS A 14 1.90 -7.48 6.69
CA LYS A 14 3.31 -7.07 6.71
C LYS A 14 4.15 -7.80 5.67
N ARG A 15 3.92 -9.11 5.49
CA ARG A 15 4.62 -9.89 4.45
C ARG A 15 4.27 -9.40 3.05
N ALA A 16 3.00 -9.11 2.78
CA ALA A 16 2.56 -8.58 1.49
C ALA A 16 3.12 -7.18 1.21
N LEU A 17 3.14 -6.30 2.21
CA LEU A 17 3.75 -4.97 2.11
C LEU A 17 5.26 -5.05 1.86
N ASN A 18 5.96 -6.00 2.50
CA ASN A 18 7.37 -6.27 2.21
C ASN A 18 7.56 -6.78 0.78
N GLU A 19 6.69 -7.66 0.28
CA GLU A 19 6.76 -8.14 -1.11
C GLU A 19 6.62 -6.99 -2.13
N ILE A 20 5.76 -6.01 -1.84
CA ILE A 20 5.60 -4.78 -2.66
C ILE A 20 6.88 -3.93 -2.59
N LYS A 21 7.42 -3.73 -1.39
CA LYS A 21 8.63 -2.94 -1.14
C LYS A 21 9.87 -3.53 -1.80
N GLU A 22 10.00 -4.86 -1.84
CA GLU A 22 11.13 -5.56 -2.45
C GLU A 22 11.13 -5.45 -3.98
N LYS A 23 10.06 -4.94 -4.61
CA LYS A 23 10.07 -4.67 -6.04
C LYS A 23 11.00 -3.50 -6.35
N LYS A 24 12.04 -3.76 -7.15
CA LYS A 24 13.04 -2.78 -7.59
C LYS A 24 12.44 -1.49 -8.16
N ASP A 25 11.33 -1.60 -8.89
CA ASP A 25 10.66 -0.46 -9.51
C ASP A 25 9.90 0.41 -8.49
N MET A 26 9.56 -0.13 -7.31
CA MET A 26 8.85 0.60 -6.25
C MET A 26 9.73 1.71 -5.64
N ALA A 27 11.04 1.51 -5.55
CA ALA A 27 11.96 2.55 -5.08
C ALA A 27 11.94 3.81 -5.99
N ASN A 28 11.72 3.63 -7.30
CA ASN A 28 11.59 4.73 -8.26
C ASN A 28 10.23 5.45 -8.14
N VAL A 29 9.19 4.75 -7.70
CA VAL A 29 7.87 5.34 -7.44
C VAL A 29 7.89 6.18 -6.16
N LEU A 30 8.56 5.67 -5.13
CA LEU A 30 8.57 6.26 -3.79
C LEU A 30 9.44 7.52 -3.71
N SER A 31 10.40 7.70 -4.61
CA SER A 31 11.23 8.92 -4.72
C SER A 31 10.41 10.18 -5.03
N ILE A 32 9.20 10.02 -5.57
CA ILE A 32 8.29 11.12 -5.95
C ILE A 32 7.53 11.67 -4.72
N PHE A 33 7.50 10.96 -3.59
CA PHE A 33 6.76 11.35 -2.38
C PHE A 33 7.62 12.05 -1.35
N ILE A 34 7.97 13.30 -1.61
CA ILE A 34 8.50 14.19 -0.56
C ILE A 34 7.29 14.90 0.07
N GLY A 35 6.58 14.25 1.00
CA GLY A 35 5.58 14.97 1.82
C GLY A 35 4.32 14.24 2.33
N ALA A 36 4.07 12.96 2.03
CA ALA A 36 2.87 12.23 2.51
C ALA A 36 3.26 11.07 3.45
N SER A 37 2.58 10.98 4.59
CA SER A 37 3.10 10.53 5.89
C SER A 37 3.12 9.01 6.13
N ALA A 38 2.05 8.28 5.80
CA ALA A 38 1.94 6.87 6.20
C ALA A 38 2.35 5.88 5.10
N MET A 39 1.99 6.14 3.83
CA MET A 39 2.33 5.24 2.72
C MET A 39 3.84 5.23 2.43
N PHE A 40 4.51 6.37 2.60
CA PHE A 40 5.97 6.44 2.52
C PHE A 40 6.62 5.61 3.63
N ASP A 41 6.16 5.71 4.87
CA ASP A 41 6.69 4.87 5.96
C ASP A 41 6.44 3.37 5.74
N ILE A 42 5.29 3.01 5.16
CA ILE A 42 4.93 1.62 4.85
C ILE A 42 5.84 1.04 3.74
N PHE A 43 6.11 1.81 2.69
CA PHE A 43 6.76 1.29 1.48
C PHE A 43 8.23 1.75 1.29
N ALA A 44 8.62 2.93 1.74
CA ALA A 44 9.95 3.53 1.53
C ALA A 44 10.91 3.45 2.73
N GLY A 45 10.42 3.22 3.95
CA GLY A 45 11.23 3.32 5.17
C GLY A 45 12.34 2.26 5.29
N ASN A 46 13.48 2.65 5.87
CA ASN A 46 14.66 1.81 6.16
C ASN A 46 14.47 0.78 7.32
N GLY A 47 13.24 0.47 7.71
CA GLY A 47 12.98 -0.36 8.88
C GLY A 47 11.55 -0.88 8.95
N VAL A 48 11.38 -1.89 9.81
CA VAL A 48 10.15 -2.64 10.14
C VAL A 48 8.85 -1.86 9.90
N ILE A 49 7.92 -2.45 9.13
CA ILE A 49 6.55 -1.94 8.98
C ILE A 49 5.95 -1.75 10.37
N GLY A 50 5.63 -0.49 10.67
CA GLY A 50 5.01 -0.02 11.89
C GLY A 50 3.78 -0.84 12.25
N SER A 51 3.46 -0.88 13.53
CA SER A 51 2.31 -1.65 13.97
C SER A 51 1.00 -1.00 13.56
N SER A 52 0.87 0.33 13.64
CA SER A 52 -0.35 1.09 13.36
C SER A 52 -0.10 2.28 12.45
N TYR A 53 -1.05 2.58 11.57
CA TYR A 53 -0.98 3.72 10.64
C TYR A 53 -2.34 4.38 10.49
N LYS A 54 -2.35 5.72 10.53
CA LYS A 54 -3.48 6.53 10.09
C LYS A 54 -3.27 6.93 8.64
N ILE A 55 -4.17 6.50 7.77
CA ILE A 55 -4.05 6.63 6.33
C ILE A 55 -5.29 7.34 5.82
N ALA A 56 -5.10 8.50 5.22
CA ALA A 56 -6.14 9.31 4.62
C ALA A 56 -6.34 8.95 3.15
N THR A 57 -7.46 9.40 2.58
CA THR A 57 -7.82 9.08 1.19
C THR A 57 -6.79 9.66 0.21
N THR A 58 -6.31 10.85 0.53
CA THR A 58 -5.27 11.54 -0.23
C THR A 58 -3.96 10.75 -0.30
N ASP A 59 -3.64 9.92 0.70
CA ASP A 59 -2.44 9.07 0.66
C ASP A 59 -2.55 7.99 -0.43
N PHE A 60 -3.75 7.41 -0.58
CA PHE A 60 -4.06 6.44 -1.63
C PHE A 60 -4.05 7.08 -3.02
N GLU A 61 -4.68 8.25 -3.18
CA GLU A 61 -4.72 8.97 -4.46
C GLU A 61 -3.32 9.41 -4.93
N LEU A 62 -2.48 9.87 -4.01
CA LEU A 62 -1.10 10.24 -4.34
C LEU A 62 -0.31 9.00 -4.75
N LEU A 63 -0.47 7.86 -4.05
CA LEU A 63 0.11 6.57 -4.41
C LEU A 63 -0.31 6.11 -5.81
N ALA A 64 -1.59 6.27 -6.16
CA ALA A 64 -2.11 5.95 -7.48
C ALA A 64 -1.43 6.78 -8.57
N LYS A 65 -1.36 8.11 -8.36
CA LYS A 65 -0.76 9.06 -9.31
C LYS A 65 0.72 8.78 -9.57
N SER A 66 1.49 8.39 -8.55
CA SER A 66 2.90 8.05 -8.76
C SER A 66 3.07 6.73 -9.51
N MET A 67 2.25 5.73 -9.18
CA MET A 67 2.28 4.42 -9.81
C MET A 67 1.88 4.49 -11.29
N GLN A 68 1.01 5.44 -11.67
CA GLN A 68 0.72 5.73 -13.08
C GLN A 68 1.96 6.15 -13.89
N SER A 69 2.93 6.80 -13.26
CA SER A 69 4.21 7.16 -13.90
C SER A 69 5.24 6.01 -13.89
N SER A 70 4.88 4.86 -13.30
CA SER A 70 5.75 3.70 -13.14
C SER A 70 5.56 2.64 -14.23
N ASN A 71 6.30 1.55 -14.09
CA ASN A 71 6.17 0.36 -14.92
C ASN A 71 4.77 -0.25 -14.76
N PRO A 72 3.99 -0.45 -15.85
CA PRO A 72 2.67 -1.10 -15.79
C PRO A 72 2.70 -2.50 -15.16
N ILE A 73 3.84 -3.20 -15.22
CA ILE A 73 4.03 -4.50 -14.57
C ILE A 73 4.01 -4.33 -13.05
N LEU A 74 4.63 -3.28 -12.51
CA LEU A 74 4.61 -2.99 -11.08
C LEU A 74 3.19 -2.69 -10.60
N VAL A 75 2.45 -1.86 -11.36
CA VAL A 75 1.05 -1.52 -11.05
C VAL A 75 0.20 -2.78 -10.92
N ARG A 76 0.28 -3.68 -11.90
CA ARG A 76 -0.42 -4.98 -11.86
C ARG A 76 -0.01 -5.85 -10.68
N GLN A 77 1.29 -5.90 -10.36
CA GLN A 77 1.75 -6.67 -9.20
C GLN A 77 1.19 -6.14 -7.88
N VAL A 78 1.13 -4.81 -7.70
CA VAL A 78 0.52 -4.21 -6.51
C VAL A 78 -0.98 -4.47 -6.48
N GLU A 79 -1.67 -4.35 -7.61
CA GLU A 79 -3.09 -4.68 -7.76
C GLU A 79 -3.36 -6.14 -7.36
N ASP A 80 -2.58 -7.09 -7.89
CA ASP A 80 -2.70 -8.53 -7.60
C ASP A 80 -2.49 -8.84 -6.10
N ILE A 81 -1.49 -8.22 -5.49
CA ILE A 81 -1.22 -8.37 -4.05
C ILE A 81 -2.36 -7.78 -3.23
N ALA A 82 -2.84 -6.59 -3.61
CA ALA A 82 -3.96 -5.93 -2.93
C ALA A 82 -5.24 -6.76 -3.01
N MET A 83 -5.55 -7.32 -4.18
CA MET A 83 -6.70 -8.21 -4.38
C MET A 83 -6.56 -9.48 -3.53
N ARG A 84 -5.39 -10.14 -3.55
CA ARG A 84 -5.13 -11.35 -2.76
C ARG A 84 -5.30 -11.09 -1.27
N MET A 85 -4.77 -9.98 -0.78
CA MET A 85 -4.88 -9.61 0.63
C MET A 85 -6.30 -9.21 1.01
N TYR A 86 -7.01 -8.49 0.16
CA TYR A 86 -8.42 -8.17 0.37
C TYR A 86 -9.28 -9.44 0.52
N MET A 87 -9.00 -10.48 -0.26
CA MET A 87 -9.69 -11.78 -0.19
C MET A 87 -9.20 -12.68 0.96
N ASN A 88 -8.13 -12.31 1.66
CA ASN A 88 -7.55 -13.16 2.70
C ASN A 88 -8.48 -13.23 3.93
N PRO A 89 -8.95 -14.42 4.34
CA PRO A 89 -9.83 -14.56 5.50
C PRO A 89 -9.09 -14.32 6.84
N SER A 90 -7.77 -14.44 6.86
CA SER A 90 -6.94 -14.41 8.08
C SER A 90 -6.51 -13.00 8.53
N ILE A 91 -6.92 -11.94 7.83
CA ILE A 91 -6.61 -10.55 8.20
C ILE A 91 -7.81 -9.85 8.81
N SER A 92 -7.52 -8.81 9.61
CA SER A 92 -8.53 -8.00 10.28
C SER A 92 -9.40 -7.20 9.30
N ARG A 93 -10.55 -6.72 9.78
CA ARG A 93 -11.46 -5.89 9.00
C ARG A 93 -10.78 -4.61 8.50
N ASP A 94 -9.97 -3.96 9.35
CA ASP A 94 -9.30 -2.70 9.01
C ASP A 94 -8.21 -2.91 7.94
N GLU A 95 -7.48 -4.03 8.03
CA GLU A 95 -6.56 -4.44 6.97
C GLU A 95 -7.31 -4.71 5.65
N LYS A 96 -8.47 -5.39 5.68
CA LYS A 96 -9.28 -5.59 4.46
C LYS A 96 -9.71 -4.27 3.84
N ILE A 97 -10.10 -3.29 4.65
CA ILE A 97 -10.47 -1.96 4.15
C ILE A 97 -9.26 -1.29 3.51
N PHE A 98 -8.07 -1.37 4.13
CA PHE A 98 -6.82 -0.88 3.55
C PHE A 98 -6.55 -1.51 2.18
N TRP A 99 -6.57 -2.85 2.09
CA TRP A 99 -6.28 -3.56 0.85
C TRP A 99 -7.33 -3.31 -0.24
N ARG A 100 -8.61 -3.15 0.15
CA ARG A 100 -9.68 -2.76 -0.78
C ARG A 100 -9.46 -1.35 -1.32
N CYS A 101 -9.10 -0.41 -0.45
CA CYS A 101 -8.79 0.96 -0.86
C CYS A 101 -7.62 0.99 -1.83
N LEU A 102 -6.55 0.26 -1.51
CA LEU A 102 -5.39 0.13 -2.39
C LEU A 102 -5.76 -0.48 -3.75
N TYR A 103 -6.53 -1.56 -3.76
CA TYR A 103 -6.99 -2.21 -5.00
C TYR A 103 -7.85 -1.27 -5.87
N ASN A 104 -8.76 -0.51 -5.26
CA ASN A 104 -9.66 0.39 -5.98
C ASN A 104 -8.94 1.58 -6.65
N GLU A 105 -7.76 1.97 -6.18
CA GLU A 105 -6.98 3.04 -6.81
C GLU A 105 -6.26 2.60 -8.09
N PHE A 106 -6.04 1.28 -8.27
CA PHE A 106 -5.32 0.73 -9.42
C PHE A 106 -6.23 0.10 -10.48
N ARG A 107 -7.51 -0.10 -10.15
CA ARG A 107 -8.54 -0.60 -11.07
C ARG A 107 -9.04 0.51 -12.00
#